data_AF-A0A7T5JP59-F1
#
_entry.id   AF-A0A7T5JP59-F1
#
_cell.length_a   1.000
_cell.length_b   1.000
_cell.length_c   1.000
_cell.angle_alpha   90.00
_cell.angle_beta   90.00
_cell.angle_gamma   90.00
#
_symmetry.space_group_name_H-M   'P 1'
#
loop_
_entity.id
_entity.type
_entity.pdbx_description
1 polymer ?
#
loop_
_entity_poly.entity_id
_entity_poly.type
_entity_poly.pdbx_seq_one_letter_code
_entity_poly.pdbx_strand_id
1 'polypeptide(L)'
;MNMTVTPAALAWFQEECGFQPGDYVRFFARYGGSSTIQDSYSMGFTREMPDSIGLSTVAGGITFYIVEDELWYLDGKEMTVDYRKDRDEIVYSYA
;
A
#
# COMPACT_ATOMS: atom_id res chain seq x y z
N MET A 1 -11.93 5.67 6.41
CA MET A 1 -10.69 5.01 5.98
C MET A 1 -10.99 4.19 4.75
N ASN A 2 -10.40 4.57 3.62
CA ASN A 2 -10.47 3.86 2.35
C ASN A 2 -9.06 3.72 1.78
N MET A 3 -8.83 2.68 0.98
CA MET A 3 -7.60 2.50 0.22
C MET A 3 -7.90 2.59 -1.26
N THR A 4 -7.17 3.45 -1.96
CA THR A 4 -7.23 3.57 -3.42
C THR A 4 -5.87 3.18 -4.00
N VAL A 5 -5.88 2.28 -4.99
CA VAL A 5 -4.69 1.95 -5.79
C VAL A 5 -4.93 2.50 -7.18
N THR A 6 -4.07 3.41 -7.65
CA THR A 6 -4.22 4.00 -8.98
C THR A 6 -3.92 2.97 -10.08
N PRO A 7 -4.41 3.19 -11.32
CA PRO A 7 -4.02 2.36 -12.45
C PRO A 7 -2.50 2.33 -12.69
N ALA A 8 -1.79 3.43 -12.41
CA ALA A 8 -0.34 3.50 -12.56
C ALA A 8 0.37 2.62 -11.52
N ALA A 9 -0.05 2.67 -10.26
CA ALA A 9 0.47 1.77 -9.23
C ALA A 9 0.17 0.31 -9.55
N LEU A 10 -1.06 -0.01 -9.97
CA LEU A 10 -1.44 -1.36 -10.37
C LEU A 10 -0.53 -1.90 -11.48
N ALA A 11 -0.31 -1.12 -12.53
CA ALA A 11 0.57 -1.50 -13.63
C ALA A 11 2.00 -1.76 -13.13
N TRP A 12 2.55 -0.88 -12.30
CA TRP A 12 3.87 -1.06 -11.72
C TRP A 12 3.99 -2.35 -10.88
N PHE A 13 2.99 -2.65 -10.03
CA PHE A 13 2.99 -3.90 -9.26
C PHE A 13 2.96 -5.14 -10.18
N GLN A 14 2.24 -5.08 -11.30
CA GLN A 14 2.18 -6.20 -12.25
C GLN A 14 3.47 -6.34 -13.08
N GLU A 15 3.99 -5.24 -13.60
CA GLU A 15 5.10 -5.22 -14.56
C GLU A 15 6.46 -5.36 -13.87
N GLU A 16 6.71 -4.60 -12.81
CA GLU A 16 8.03 -4.53 -12.16
C GLU A 16 8.15 -5.53 -11.00
N CYS A 17 7.07 -5.73 -10.25
CA CYS A 17 7.05 -6.65 -9.11
C CYS A 17 6.46 -8.03 -9.44
N GLY A 18 5.92 -8.23 -10.65
CA GLY A 18 5.38 -9.51 -11.10
C GLY A 18 4.19 -10.01 -10.29
N PHE A 19 3.35 -9.13 -9.74
CA PHE A 19 2.10 -9.52 -9.08
C PHE A 19 1.03 -9.92 -10.10
N GLN A 20 0.23 -10.93 -9.77
CA GLN A 20 -0.80 -11.50 -10.65
C GLN A 20 -2.18 -11.51 -9.98
N PRO A 21 -3.27 -11.58 -10.75
CA PRO A 21 -4.60 -11.78 -10.19
C PRO A 21 -4.62 -12.99 -9.23
N GLY A 22 -5.14 -12.81 -8.02
CA GLY A 22 -5.10 -13.80 -6.94
C GLY A 22 -3.97 -13.60 -5.93
N ASP A 23 -2.97 -12.76 -6.23
CA ASP A 23 -1.93 -12.39 -5.27
C ASP A 23 -2.43 -11.35 -4.24
N TYR A 24 -1.63 -11.21 -3.19
CA TYR A 24 -1.84 -10.31 -2.07
C TYR A 24 -0.64 -9.38 -1.89
N VAL A 25 -0.91 -8.08 -1.80
CA VAL A 25 0.06 -7.03 -1.48
C VAL A 25 -0.29 -6.49 -0.11
N ARG A 26 0.57 -6.77 0.88
CA ARG A 26 0.44 -6.23 2.23
C ARG A 26 1.23 -4.95 2.35
N PHE A 27 0.59 -3.87 2.77
CA PHE A 27 1.24 -2.64 3.21
C PHE A 27 1.46 -2.65 4.73
N PHE A 28 2.63 -2.19 5.17
CA PHE A 28 3.01 -2.18 6.59
C PHE A 28 3.87 -0.97 6.94
N ALA A 29 3.74 -0.50 8.17
CA ALA A 29 4.55 0.60 8.67
C ALA A 29 5.95 0.08 9.01
N ARG A 30 6.99 0.74 8.49
CA ARG A 30 8.39 0.42 8.77
C ARG A 30 9.02 1.54 9.58
N TYR A 31 9.65 1.18 10.70
CA TYR A 31 10.49 2.11 11.46
C TYR A 31 11.74 2.47 10.65
N GLY A 32 12.01 3.77 10.54
CA GLY A 32 13.03 4.35 9.67
C GLY A 32 12.42 4.95 8.40
N GLY A 33 12.61 6.25 8.23
CA GLY A 33 12.09 7.01 7.09
C GLY A 33 11.55 8.38 7.51
N SER A 34 11.03 9.14 6.54
CA SER A 34 10.27 10.36 6.77
C SER A 34 8.94 10.21 6.07
N SER A 35 7.85 10.07 6.84
CA SER A 35 6.47 10.05 6.33
C SER A 35 5.80 11.39 6.60
N THR A 36 4.77 11.70 5.82
CA THR A 36 3.93 12.89 6.01
C THR A 36 2.93 12.76 7.16
N ILE A 37 2.73 11.56 7.72
CA ILE A 37 1.80 11.31 8.83
C ILE A 37 2.51 10.97 10.13
N GLN A 38 3.40 9.98 10.11
CA GLN A 38 4.09 9.51 11.32
C GLN A 38 5.59 9.76 11.16
N ASP A 39 6.12 10.68 11.97
CA ASP A 39 7.55 10.97 11.96
C ASP A 39 8.35 9.69 12.23
N SER A 40 9.48 9.54 11.54
CA SER A 40 10.38 8.37 11.67
C SER A 40 9.84 7.04 11.12
N TYR A 41 8.69 7.02 10.46
CA TYR A 41 8.17 5.83 9.78
C TYR A 41 8.09 6.03 8.26
N SER A 42 8.10 4.92 7.54
CA SER A 42 7.78 4.84 6.10
C SER A 42 6.81 3.70 5.85
N MET A 43 6.17 3.69 4.67
CA MET A 43 5.30 2.59 4.26
C MET A 43 6.06 1.62 3.36
N GLY A 44 6.09 0.35 3.75
CA GLY A 44 6.61 -0.75 2.95
C GLY A 44 5.49 -1.59 2.35
N PHE A 45 5.84 -2.48 1.42
CA PHE A 45 4.93 -3.52 0.95
C PHE A 45 5.64 -4.88 0.83
N THR A 46 4.87 -5.97 0.90
CA THR A 46 5.35 -7.34 0.72
C THR A 46 4.29 -8.23 0.06
N ARG A 47 4.71 -9.38 -0.47
CA ARG A 47 3.82 -10.44 -0.96
C ARG A 47 3.54 -11.41 0.17
N GLU A 48 2.38 -11.31 0.79
CA GLU A 48 2.00 -12.10 1.96
C GLU A 48 0.49 -12.33 1.97
N MET A 49 0.05 -13.54 2.35
CA MET A 49 -1.37 -13.82 2.52
C MET A 49 -1.89 -13.20 3.82
N PRO A 50 -3.13 -12.70 3.85
CA PRO A 50 -3.67 -12.04 5.03
C PRO A 50 -4.04 -13.04 6.14
N ASP A 51 -3.42 -12.88 7.31
CA ASP A 51 -3.89 -13.51 8.55
C ASP A 51 -5.07 -12.74 9.18
N SER A 52 -5.06 -11.41 9.02
CA SER A 52 -6.16 -10.51 9.35
C SER A 52 -6.18 -9.33 8.36
N ILE A 53 -7.37 -8.81 8.05
CA ILE A 53 -7.54 -7.66 7.16
C ILE A 53 -8.23 -6.56 7.93
N GLY A 54 -7.53 -5.44 8.13
CA GLY A 54 -8.12 -4.22 8.68
C GLY A 54 -8.71 -3.32 7.60
N LEU A 55 -7.93 -3.07 6.54
CA LEU A 55 -8.33 -2.26 5.39
C LEU A 55 -7.86 -2.95 4.11
N SER A 56 -8.72 -3.02 3.09
CA SER A 56 -8.34 -3.61 1.81
C SER A 56 -9.06 -2.99 0.63
N THR A 57 -8.50 -3.21 -0.56
CA THR A 57 -9.13 -2.95 -1.85
C THR A 57 -8.67 -3.98 -2.87
N VAL A 58 -9.44 -4.18 -3.94
CA VAL A 58 -9.11 -5.11 -5.02
C VAL A 58 -8.94 -4.32 -6.32
N ALA A 59 -7.79 -4.47 -6.97
CA ALA A 59 -7.49 -3.83 -8.24
C ALA A 59 -6.77 -4.82 -9.17
N GLY A 60 -7.25 -4.97 -10.41
CA GLY A 60 -6.68 -5.93 -11.37
C GLY A 60 -6.68 -7.39 -10.88
N GLY A 61 -7.59 -7.75 -9.96
CA GLY A 61 -7.65 -9.07 -9.33
C GLY A 61 -6.60 -9.30 -8.23
N ILE A 62 -5.77 -8.31 -7.90
CA ILE A 62 -4.82 -8.36 -6.78
C ILE A 62 -5.50 -7.75 -5.56
N THR A 63 -5.31 -8.37 -4.39
CA THR A 63 -5.81 -7.85 -3.12
C THR A 63 -4.74 -7.01 -2.44
N PHE A 64 -5.01 -5.74 -2.23
CA PHE A 64 -4.14 -4.80 -1.52
C PHE A 64 -4.70 -4.59 -0.11
N TYR A 65 -3.88 -4.72 0.93
CA TYR A 65 -4.38 -4.65 2.30
C TYR A 65 -3.38 -4.15 3.34
N ILE A 66 -3.91 -3.74 4.49
CA ILE A 66 -3.19 -3.50 5.75
C ILE A 66 -3.85 -4.37 6.81
N VAL A 67 -3.03 -4.97 7.68
CA VAL A 67 -3.54 -5.79 8.82
C VAL A 67 -4.21 -4.88 9.86
N GLU A 68 -5.16 -5.44 10.62
CA GLU A 68 -5.93 -4.69 11.61
C GLU A 68 -5.05 -3.94 12.62
N ASP A 69 -4.01 -4.62 13.13
CA ASP A 69 -3.07 -4.08 14.10
C ASP A 69 -2.16 -2.96 13.56
N GLU A 70 -2.14 -2.72 12.25
CA GLU A 70 -1.35 -1.67 11.61
C GLU A 70 -2.20 -0.47 11.15
N LEU A 71 -3.52 -0.50 11.34
CA LEU A 71 -4.40 0.60 10.95
C LEU A 71 -4.11 1.91 11.68
N TRP A 72 -3.54 1.85 12.89
CA TRP A 72 -3.15 3.04 13.66
C TRP A 72 -2.24 3.98 12.85
N TYR A 73 -1.43 3.43 11.93
CA TYR A 73 -0.52 4.22 11.12
C TYR A 73 -1.27 5.22 10.23
N LEU A 74 -2.45 4.85 9.74
CA LEU A 74 -3.28 5.73 8.91
C LEU A 74 -3.95 6.85 9.72
N ASP A 75 -4.05 6.73 11.05
CA ASP A 75 -4.66 7.73 11.91
C ASP A 75 -6.05 8.19 11.42
N GLY A 76 -6.86 7.24 10.97
CA GLY A 76 -8.22 7.50 10.45
C GLY A 76 -8.29 8.06 9.02
N LYS A 77 -7.16 8.38 8.39
CA LYS A 77 -7.09 8.98 7.05
C LYS A 77 -7.32 7.98 5.93
N GLU A 78 -7.69 8.49 4.76
CA GLU A 78 -7.69 7.71 3.54
C GLU A 78 -6.27 7.55 3.00
N MET A 79 -5.99 6.44 2.31
CA MET A 79 -4.69 6.16 1.72
C MET A 79 -4.84 5.99 0.22
N THR A 80 -4.00 6.70 -0.54
CA THR A 80 -3.85 6.49 -1.98
C THR A 80 -2.44 5.99 -2.28
N VAL A 81 -2.35 4.89 -3.01
CA VAL A 81 -1.13 4.30 -3.53
C VAL A 81 -1.02 4.65 -5.00
N ASP A 82 0.04 5.36 -5.36
CA ASP A 82 0.30 5.79 -6.73
C ASP A 82 1.74 5.47 -7.15
N TYR A 83 1.99 5.47 -8.45
CA TYR A 83 3.34 5.30 -9.00
C TYR A 83 3.79 6.59 -9.71
N ARG A 84 4.93 7.12 -9.27
CA ARG A 84 5.54 8.34 -9.81
C ARG A 84 6.65 7.97 -10.79
N LYS A 85 6.31 7.94 -12.08
CA LYS A 85 7.25 7.63 -13.17
C LYS A 85 8.48 8.55 -13.23
N ASP A 86 8.36 9.81 -12.80
CA ASP A 86 9.48 10.77 -12.78
C ASP A 86 10.55 10.43 -11.74
N ARG A 87 10.20 9.66 -10.71
CA ARG A 87 11.09 9.23 -9.63
C ARG A 87 11.29 7.72 -9.58
N ASP A 88 10.57 7.00 -10.43
CA ASP A 88 10.53 5.55 -10.48
C ASP A 88 10.22 4.92 -9.10
N GLU A 89 9.23 5.47 -8.40
CA GLU A 89 8.89 5.06 -7.04
C GLU A 89 7.37 4.97 -6.80
N ILE A 90 6.97 4.06 -5.91
CA ILE A 90 5.63 4.07 -5.31
C ILE A 90 5.57 5.18 -4.28
N VAL A 91 4.50 5.97 -4.35
CA VAL A 91 4.21 7.04 -3.40
C VAL A 91 2.89 6.78 -2.68
N TYR A 92 2.85 7.26 -1.44
CA TYR A 92 1.69 7.15 -0.58
C TYR A 92 1.23 8.55 -0.19
N SER A 93 -0.04 8.86 -0.45
CA SER A 93 -0.66 10.09 -0.02
C SER A 93 -1.84 9.78 0.89
N TYR A 94 -2.13 10.73 1.78
CA TYR A 94 -3.12 10.54 2.82
C TYR A 94 -3.98 11.78 3.00
N ALA A 95 -5.28 11.58 3.18
CA ALA A 95 -6.29 12.64 3.27
C ALA A 95 -7.17 12.48 4.51
#